data_AF-A0A8J2K853-F1
#
_entry.id   AF-A0A8J2K853-F1
#
_cell.length_a   1.000
_cell.length_b   1.000
_cell.length_c   1.000
_cell.angle_alpha   90.00
_cell.angle_beta   90.00
_cell.angle_gamma   90.00
#
_symmetry.space_group_name_H-M   'P 1'
#
loop_
_entity.id
_entity.type
_entity.pdbx_description
1 polymer ?
#
loop_
_entity_poly.entity_id
_entity_poly.type
_entity_poly.pdbx_seq_one_letter_code
_entity_poly.pdbx_strand_id
1 'polypeptide(L)'
;DTELGLADDEFAIIIDLKAYDLIQLTSLQNLKYLVEYFAKFERCYEKFAYGYMINVSAVAKQFVGLYRAFMAKYIERTEVFGTNPAVWIPQLLRKIPQDQLPPNS
;
A
#
# COMPACT_ATOMS: atom_id res chain seq x y z
N ASP A 1 23.58 4.46 -10.59
CA ASP A 1 22.96 3.19 -11.00
C ASP A 1 22.50 2.45 -9.76
N THR A 2 21.28 2.73 -9.32
CA THR A 2 20.65 2.04 -8.19
C THR A 2 19.30 1.57 -8.71
N GLU A 3 19.33 0.46 -9.43
CA GLU A 3 18.11 -0.23 -9.85
C GLU A 3 17.34 -0.60 -8.58
N LEU A 4 16.08 -0.13 -8.47
CA LEU A 4 15.07 -0.84 -7.69
C LEU A 4 15.20 -2.30 -8.11
N GLY A 5 15.52 -3.23 -7.21
CA GLY A 5 15.69 -4.66 -7.54
C GLY A 5 14.39 -5.36 -7.98
N LEU A 6 13.58 -4.69 -8.78
CA LEU A 6 12.38 -5.14 -9.49
C LEU A 6 12.83 -5.64 -10.86
N ALA A 7 12.20 -6.71 -11.35
CA ALA A 7 12.35 -7.07 -12.76
C ALA A 7 11.72 -5.97 -13.66
N ASP A 8 12.14 -5.89 -14.93
CA ASP A 8 11.72 -4.87 -15.91
C ASP A 8 10.18 -4.71 -16.07
N ASP A 9 9.39 -5.69 -15.64
CA ASP A 9 7.94 -5.68 -15.73
C ASP A 9 7.21 -5.68 -14.38
N GLU A 10 7.95 -5.60 -13.27
CA GLU A 10 7.41 -5.58 -11.92
C GLU A 10 7.16 -4.16 -11.41
N PHE A 11 6.22 -4.04 -10.48
CA PHE A 11 5.92 -2.77 -9.84
C PHE A 11 5.69 -2.93 -8.34
N ALA A 12 5.96 -1.84 -7.62
CA ALA A 12 5.68 -1.68 -6.21
C ALA A 12 4.61 -0.62 -5.98
N ILE A 13 3.84 -0.74 -4.89
CA ILE A 13 2.83 0.25 -4.51
C ILE A 13 3.13 0.81 -3.12
N ILE A 14 3.05 2.14 -2.99
CA ILE A 14 2.97 2.79 -1.68
C ILE A 14 1.56 3.37 -1.53
N ILE A 15 0.86 2.98 -0.47
CA ILE A 15 -0.46 3.50 -0.11
C ILE A 15 -0.29 4.35 1.14
N ASP A 16 -0.44 5.66 0.99
CA ASP A 16 -0.44 6.61 2.11
C ASP A 16 -1.86 6.81 2.66
N LEU A 17 -2.06 6.46 3.94
CA LEU A 17 -3.34 6.55 4.63
C LEU A 17 -3.42 7.74 5.63
N LYS A 18 -2.52 8.73 5.52
CA LYS A 18 -2.42 9.88 6.45
C LYS A 18 -3.72 10.66 6.65
N ALA A 19 -4.54 10.78 5.60
CA ALA A 19 -5.83 11.49 5.63
C ALA A 19 -7.04 10.54 5.51
N TYR A 20 -6.83 9.23 5.69
CA TYR A 20 -7.90 8.26 5.58
C TYR A 20 -8.83 8.34 6.80
N ASP A 21 -10.10 8.65 6.57
CA ASP A 21 -11.09 8.89 7.62
C ASP A 21 -12.27 7.89 7.59
N LEU A 22 -13.11 7.96 8.63
CA LEU A 22 -14.30 7.10 8.78
C LEU A 22 -15.37 7.37 7.72
N ILE A 23 -15.48 8.58 7.21
CA ILE A 23 -16.49 8.95 6.21
C ILE A 23 -16.15 8.28 4.87
N GLN A 24 -14.88 8.28 4.51
CA GLN A 24 -14.37 7.60 3.32
C GLN A 24 -14.63 6.09 3.38
N LEU A 25 -14.49 5.49 4.56
CA LEU A 25 -14.71 4.06 4.79
C LEU A 25 -16.19 3.66 4.82
N THR A 26 -17.05 4.48 5.43
CA THR A 26 -18.47 4.15 5.65
C THR A 26 -19.36 4.41 4.44
N SER A 27 -18.85 5.12 3.42
CA SER A 27 -19.53 5.24 2.14
C SER A 27 -19.62 3.87 1.46
N LEU A 28 -20.84 3.31 1.37
CA LEU A 28 -21.13 2.05 0.69
C LEU A 28 -20.62 2.04 -0.77
N GLN A 29 -20.67 3.19 -1.44
CA GLN A 29 -20.13 3.32 -2.80
C GLN A 29 -18.61 3.16 -2.80
N ASN A 30 -17.90 3.84 -1.89
CA ASN A 30 -16.44 3.71 -1.78
C ASN A 30 -16.03 2.29 -1.42
N LEU A 31 -16.75 1.65 -0.49
CA LEU A 31 -16.47 0.28 -0.09
C LEU A 31 -16.64 -0.68 -1.27
N LYS A 32 -17.72 -0.53 -2.06
CA LYS A 32 -17.95 -1.33 -3.26
C LYS A 32 -16.81 -1.16 -4.27
N TYR A 33 -16.40 0.09 -4.55
CA TYR A 33 -15.29 0.36 -5.46
C TYR A 33 -13.98 -0.25 -4.97
N LEU A 34 -13.68 -0.16 -3.67
CA LEU A 34 -12.47 -0.74 -3.10
C LEU A 34 -12.45 -2.27 -3.21
N VAL A 35 -13.57 -2.92 -2.93
CA VAL A 35 -13.70 -4.39 -3.06
C VAL A 35 -13.50 -4.81 -4.52
N GLU A 36 -14.18 -4.16 -5.47
CA GLU A 36 -14.03 -4.47 -6.89
C GLU A 36 -12.61 -4.22 -7.39
N TYR A 37 -11.98 -3.14 -6.92
CA TYR A 37 -10.60 -2.79 -7.25
C TYR A 37 -9.63 -3.86 -6.74
N PHE A 38 -9.67 -4.23 -5.46
CA PHE A 38 -8.77 -5.24 -4.90
C PHE A 38 -8.97 -6.61 -5.54
N ALA A 39 -10.21 -7.05 -5.71
CA ALA A 39 -10.50 -8.33 -6.36
C ALA A 39 -10.07 -8.36 -7.84
N LYS A 40 -10.15 -7.23 -8.56
CA LYS A 40 -9.60 -7.13 -9.92
C LYS A 40 -8.08 -7.08 -9.89
N PHE A 41 -7.50 -6.35 -8.94
CA PHE A 41 -6.07 -6.23 -8.79
C PHE A 41 -5.42 -7.60 -8.59
N GLU A 42 -5.93 -8.37 -7.61
CA GLU A 42 -5.44 -9.70 -7.28
C GLU A 42 -5.46 -10.65 -8.48
N ARG A 43 -6.50 -10.57 -9.31
CA ARG A 43 -6.67 -11.42 -10.50
C ARG A 43 -5.82 -11.01 -11.69
N CYS A 44 -5.59 -9.72 -11.88
CA CYS A 44 -5.06 -9.21 -13.15
C CYS A 44 -3.59 -8.80 -13.09
N TYR A 45 -3.05 -8.46 -11.91
CA TYR A 45 -1.70 -7.89 -11.82
C TYR A 45 -0.74 -8.88 -11.16
N GLU A 46 -0.23 -9.81 -11.96
CA GLU A 46 0.72 -10.85 -11.51
C GLU A 46 2.13 -10.32 -11.21
N LYS A 47 2.44 -9.13 -11.73
CA LYS A 47 3.74 -8.46 -11.63
C LYS A 47 3.88 -7.58 -10.39
N PHE A 48 2.97 -7.71 -9.43
CA PHE A 48 3.08 -7.03 -8.16
C PHE A 48 4.21 -7.64 -7.31
N ALA A 49 5.28 -6.88 -7.11
CA ALA A 49 6.45 -7.33 -6.37
C ALA A 49 6.28 -7.14 -4.86
N TYR A 50 5.98 -5.91 -4.42
CA TYR A 50 5.79 -5.58 -3.00
C TYR A 50 4.98 -4.31 -2.80
N GLY A 51 4.45 -4.15 -1.58
CA GLY A 51 3.66 -2.99 -1.21
C GLY A 51 3.99 -2.45 0.17
N TYR A 52 3.68 -1.17 0.36
CA TYR A 52 3.79 -0.49 1.64
C TYR A 52 2.49 0.25 1.93
N MET A 53 1.93 0.03 3.12
CA MET A 53 0.88 0.88 3.67
C MET A 53 1.48 1.72 4.79
N ILE A 54 1.54 3.04 4.59
CA ILE A 54 2.12 3.97 5.56
C ILE A 54 1.02 4.84 6.18
N ASN A 55 1.34 5.43 7.32
CA ASN A 55 0.42 6.30 8.06
C ASN A 55 -0.89 5.62 8.46
N VAL A 56 -0.86 4.31 8.78
CA VAL A 56 -2.06 3.57 9.19
C VAL A 56 -2.51 4.02 10.59
N SER A 57 -3.53 4.87 10.62
CA SER A 57 -4.25 5.27 11.83
C SER A 57 -5.12 4.14 12.40
N ALA A 58 -5.66 4.32 13.61
CA ALA A 58 -6.61 3.35 14.19
C ALA A 58 -7.84 3.13 13.30
N VAL A 59 -8.31 4.18 12.61
CA VAL A 59 -9.42 4.11 11.64
C VAL A 59 -9.01 3.34 10.39
N ALA A 60 -7.82 3.65 9.85
CA ALA A 60 -7.29 3.02 8.65
C ALA A 60 -7.04 1.51 8.81
N LYS A 61 -6.98 0.98 10.05
CA LYS A 61 -6.90 -0.47 10.28
C LYS A 61 -8.05 -1.25 9.65
N GLN A 62 -9.24 -0.65 9.52
CA GLN A 62 -10.37 -1.32 8.87
C GLN A 62 -10.13 -1.46 7.35
N PHE A 63 -9.52 -0.46 6.72
CA PHE A 63 -9.07 -0.55 5.33
C PHE A 63 -8.01 -1.64 5.15
N VAL A 64 -7.04 -1.75 6.06
CA VAL A 64 -6.05 -2.84 6.05
C VAL A 64 -6.73 -4.20 6.15
N GLY A 65 -7.76 -4.33 6.98
CA GLY A 65 -8.57 -5.55 7.08
C GLY A 65 -9.28 -5.90 5.77
N LEU A 66 -9.87 -4.90 5.10
CA LEU A 66 -10.50 -5.07 3.79
C LEU A 66 -9.47 -5.51 2.74
N TYR A 67 -8.36 -4.80 2.65
CA TYR A 67 -7.27 -5.14 1.74
C TYR A 67 -6.80 -6.59 1.96
N ARG A 68 -6.57 -7.00 3.22
CA ARG A 68 -6.20 -8.38 3.57
C ARG A 68 -7.19 -9.42 3.08
N ALA A 69 -8.49 -9.13 3.14
CA ALA A 69 -9.53 -10.06 2.73
C ALA A 69 -9.60 -10.26 1.20
N PHE A 70 -9.18 -9.26 0.42
CA PHE A 70 -9.34 -9.23 -1.05
C PHE A 70 -8.03 -9.18 -1.83
N MET A 71 -6.89 -9.34 -1.16
CA MET A 71 -5.54 -9.36 -1.73
C MET A 71 -4.72 -10.52 -1.16
N ALA A 72 -5.33 -11.70 -0.99
CA ALA A 72 -4.75 -12.83 -0.25
C ALA A 72 -3.42 -13.32 -0.84
N LYS A 73 -3.27 -13.32 -2.17
CA LYS A 73 -2.04 -13.69 -2.90
C LYS A 73 -0.85 -12.75 -2.61
N TYR A 74 -1.14 -11.51 -2.27
CA TYR A 74 -0.14 -10.43 -2.21
C TYR A 74 0.05 -9.85 -0.81
N ILE A 75 -0.72 -10.33 0.16
CA ILE A 75 -0.69 -9.75 1.50
C ILE A 75 0.67 -9.91 2.19
N GLU A 76 1.34 -11.04 2.01
CA GLU A 76 2.67 -11.29 2.58
C GLU A 76 3.74 -10.40 1.95
N ARG A 77 3.46 -9.82 0.78
CA ARG A 77 4.33 -8.88 0.08
C ARG A 77 4.06 -7.42 0.48
N THR A 78 3.12 -7.18 1.39
CA THR A 78 2.70 -5.84 1.81
C THR A 78 3.03 -5.58 3.27
N GLU A 79 3.94 -4.65 3.52
CA GLU A 79 4.28 -4.21 4.88
C GLU A 79 3.35 -3.08 5.32
N VAL A 80 2.93 -3.10 6.59
CA VAL A 80 1.98 -2.15 7.16
C VAL A 80 2.60 -1.40 8.31
N PHE A 81 2.64 -0.07 8.21
CA PHE A 81 3.24 0.80 9.19
C PHE A 81 2.24 1.82 9.75
N GLY A 82 2.37 2.09 11.05
CA GLY A 82 1.57 3.13 11.73
C GLY A 82 1.97 4.55 11.31
N THR A 83 1.57 5.52 12.14
CA THR A 83 1.72 6.96 11.85
C THR A 83 3.10 7.56 12.15
N ASN A 84 4.07 6.77 12.60
CA ASN A 84 5.40 7.28 12.97
C ASN A 84 6.38 7.22 11.78
N PRO A 85 6.72 8.36 11.13
CA PRO A 85 7.64 8.39 9.99
C PRO A 85 9.05 7.90 10.31
N ALA A 86 9.52 8.10 11.56
CA ALA A 86 10.83 7.60 11.97
C ALA A 86 10.93 6.06 11.91
N VAL A 87 9.80 5.35 11.87
CA VAL A 87 9.75 3.90 11.75
C VAL A 87 9.71 3.46 10.28
N TRP A 88 8.84 4.08 9.46
CA TRP A 88 8.58 3.58 8.11
C TRP A 88 9.46 4.20 7.02
N ILE A 89 9.95 5.43 7.18
CA ILE A 89 10.88 6.05 6.20
C ILE A 89 12.14 5.18 6.01
N PRO A 90 12.82 4.71 7.07
CA PRO A 90 13.98 3.84 6.89
C PRO A 90 13.65 2.51 6.19
N GLN A 91 12.42 2.01 6.29
CA GLN A 91 12.01 0.77 5.64
C GLN A 91 11.78 0.97 4.14
N LEU A 92 11.14 2.08 3.75
CA LEU A 92 11.00 2.46 2.34
C LEU A 92 12.37 2.62 1.69
N LEU A 93 13.28 3.35 2.34
CA LEU A 93 14.62 3.65 1.81
C LEU A 93 15.53 2.41 1.69
N ARG A 94 15.19 1.27 2.31
CA ARG A 94 15.92 0.00 2.10
C ARG A 94 15.69 -0.57 0.71
N LYS A 95 14.53 -0.29 0.11
CA LYS A 95 14.13 -0.85 -1.19
C LYS A 95 14.01 0.20 -2.28
N ILE A 96 13.66 1.43 -1.92
CA ILE A 96 13.36 2.52 -2.84
C ILE A 96 14.43 3.61 -2.66
N PRO A 97 15.24 3.88 -3.69
CA PRO A 97 16.20 4.97 -3.67
C PRO A 97 15.54 6.32 -3.32
N GLN A 98 16.23 7.15 -2.53
CA GLN A 98 15.67 8.41 -2.03
C GLN A 98 15.29 9.38 -3.15
N ASP A 99 16.04 9.39 -4.24
CA ASP A 99 15.81 10.23 -5.43
C ASP A 99 14.57 9.80 -6.24
N GLN A 100 14.00 8.63 -5.94
CA GLN A 100 12.77 8.13 -6.55
C GLN A 100 11.54 8.34 -5.68
N LEU A 101 11.72 8.77 -4.43
CA LEU A 101 10.60 9.17 -3.58
C LEU A 101 10.23 10.64 -3.85
N PRO A 102 8.93 10.98 -3.74
CA PRO A 102 8.51 12.38 -3.78
C PRO A 102 9.27 13.20 -2.71
N PRO A 103 9.71 14.43 -3.01
CA PRO A 103 10.52 15.25 -2.09
C PRO A 103 9.79 15.62 -0.79
N ASN A 104 8.47 15.44 -0.73
CA ASN A 104 7.61 15.74 0.42
C ASN A 104 7.11 14.46 1.14
N SER A 105 7.77 13.31 0.95
CA SER A 105 7.40 12.03 1.56
C SER A 105 7.80 11.97 3.04
#